data_AF-A0A8T5XLI5-F1
#
_entry.id   AF-A0A8T5XLI5-F1
#
_cell.length_a   1.000
_cell.length_b   1.000
_cell.length_c   1.000
_cell.angle_alpha   90.00
_cell.angle_beta   90.00
_cell.angle_gamma   90.00
#
_symmetry.space_group_name_H-M   'P 1'
#
loop_
_entity.id
_entity.type
_entity.pdbx_description
1 polymer ?
#
loop_
_entity_poly.entity_id
_entity_poly.type
_entity_poly.pdbx_seq_one_letter_code
_entity_poly.pdbx_strand_id
1 'polypeptide(L)' 'MANNNRSSNRLVVPEARQALNQMKTEIANELGLSNYEQTDKGTLTSRQNGYVGGYMTKRLVEMAQRQMSGR' A
#
# COMPACT_ATOMS: atom_id res chain seq x y z
N MET A 1 -10.08 -28.92 12.34
CA MET A 1 -10.58 -27.61 11.85
C MET A 1 -9.38 -26.70 11.68
N ALA A 2 -9.11 -26.23 10.47
CA ALA A 2 -7.91 -25.43 10.16
C ALA A 2 -7.93 -24.11 10.94
N ASN A 3 -6.88 -23.85 11.72
CA ASN A 3 -6.71 -22.62 12.47
C ASN A 3 -6.40 -21.51 11.46
N ASN A 4 -7.44 -20.79 11.04
CA ASN A 4 -7.33 -19.62 10.17
C ASN A 4 -6.63 -18.50 10.96
N ASN A 5 -5.31 -18.56 11.06
CA ASN A 5 -4.44 -17.43 11.38
C ASN A 5 -4.62 -16.40 10.26
N ARG A 6 -5.74 -15.67 10.32
CA ARG A 6 -5.96 -14.46 9.54
C ARG A 6 -4.93 -13.48 10.07
N SER A 7 -3.77 -13.44 9.40
CA SER A 7 -2.89 -12.29 9.43
C SER A 7 -3.75 -11.10 9.03
N SER A 8 -4.31 -10.44 10.04
CA SER A 8 -5.14 -9.27 9.84
C SER A 8 -4.18 -8.21 9.33
N ASN A 9 -4.35 -7.76 8.08
CA ASN A 9 -3.69 -6.57 7.52
C ASN A 9 -4.15 -5.30 8.27
N ARG A 10 -4.10 -5.34 9.61
CA ARG A 10 -4.49 -4.26 10.48
C ARG A 10 -3.39 -3.23 10.40
N LEU A 11 -3.79 -2.02 10.02
CA LEU A 11 -2.89 -0.87 10.06
C LEU A 11 -2.42 -0.68 11.50
N VAL A 12 -1.11 -0.48 11.68
CA VAL A 12 -0.49 -0.19 12.97
C VAL A 12 -1.05 1.11 13.56
N VAL A 13 -1.32 2.09 12.69
CA VAL A 13 -1.98 3.36 13.03
C VAL A 13 -3.29 3.44 12.23
N PRO A 14 -4.45 3.12 12.84
CA PRO A 14 -5.75 3.11 12.16
C PRO A 14 -6.12 4.47 11.54
N GLU A 15 -5.73 5.57 12.17
CA GLU A 15 -6.03 6.94 11.76
C GLU A 15 -5.36 7.30 10.43
N ALA A 16 -4.24 6.65 10.10
CA ALA A 16 -3.52 6.86 8.85
C ALA A 16 -4.20 6.22 7.63
N ARG A 17 -5.30 5.48 7.81
CA ARG A 17 -5.97 4.73 6.73
C ARG A 17 -6.31 5.59 5.52
N GLN A 18 -6.82 6.80 5.74
CA GLN A 18 -7.19 7.70 4.64
C GLN A 18 -5.95 8.15 3.86
N ALA A 19 -4.90 8.58 4.55
CA ALA A 19 -3.64 9.00 3.94
C ALA A 19 -2.97 7.84 3.17
N LEU A 20 -2.97 6.64 3.74
CA LEU A 20 -2.44 5.44 3.08
C LEU A 20 -3.25 5.06 1.83
N ASN A 21 -4.56 5.21 1.85
CA ASN A 21 -5.39 4.97 0.66
C ASN A 21 -5.13 5.99 -0.45
N GLN A 22 -4.94 7.27 -0.10
CA GLN A 22 -4.55 8.31 -1.05
C GLN A 22 -3.19 7.99 -1.69
N MET A 23 -2.18 7.72 -0.87
CA MET A 23 -0.85 7.33 -1.34
C MET A 23 -0.89 6.09 -2.26
N LYS A 24 -1.66 5.07 -1.88
CA LYS A 24 -1.83 3.85 -2.69
C LYS A 24 -2.44 4.17 -4.06
N THR A 25 -3.37 5.12 -4.13
CA THR A 25 -3.98 5.58 -5.38
C THR A 25 -2.98 6.36 -6.23
N GLU A 26 -2.22 7.28 -5.63
CA GLU A 26 -1.16 8.04 -6.30
C GLU A 26 -0.10 7.12 -6.90
N ILE A 27 0.41 6.16 -6.11
CA ILE A 27 1.40 5.19 -6.57
C ILE A 27 0.84 4.32 -7.70
N ALA A 28 -0.41 3.88 -7.58
CA ALA A 28 -1.02 3.08 -8.64
C ALA A 28 -1.12 3.89 -9.95
N ASN A 29 -1.51 5.16 -9.87
CA ASN A 29 -1.56 6.05 -11.03
C ASN A 29 -0.17 6.25 -11.66
N GLU A 30 0.87 6.44 -10.85
CA GLU A 30 2.25 6.55 -11.35
C GLU A 30 2.77 5.26 -12.01
N LEU A 31 2.30 4.11 -11.56
CA LEU A 31 2.59 2.81 -12.17
C LEU A 31 1.71 2.50 -13.40
N GLY A 32 0.90 3.47 -13.85
CA GLY A 32 0.01 3.33 -15.01
C GLY A 32 -1.26 2.52 -14.75
N LEU A 33 -1.59 2.25 -13.49
CA LEU A 33 -2.79 1.52 -13.09
C LEU A 33 -3.92 2.52 -12.78
N SER A 34 -4.63 2.95 -13.83
CA SER A 34 -5.81 3.81 -13.70
C SER A 34 -6.93 3.10 -12.91
N ASN A 35 -7.66 3.88 -12.09
CA ASN A 35 -8.83 3.42 -11.34
C ASN A 35 -8.56 2.25 -10.35
N TYR A 36 -7.33 2.10 -9.87
CA TYR A 36 -6.92 0.98 -8.99
C TYR A 36 -7.80 0.73 -7.75
N GLU A 37 -8.48 1.77 -7.22
CA GLU A 37 -9.42 1.61 -6.11
C GLU A 37 -10.77 0.99 -6.51
N GLN A 38 -11.21 1.24 -7.74
CA GLN A 38 -12.49 0.76 -8.26
C GLN A 38 -12.33 -0.53 -9.07
N THR A 39 -11.14 -0.76 -9.63
CA THR A 39 -10.81 -1.97 -10.37
C THR A 39 -10.80 -3.18 -9.44
N ASP A 40 -11.48 -4.25 -9.86
CA ASP A 40 -11.39 -5.54 -9.19
C ASP A 40 -9.93 -6.03 -9.20
N LYS A 41 -9.34 -6.11 -8.01
CA LYS A 41 -7.94 -6.51 -7.82
C LYS A 41 -7.68 -7.95 -8.25
N GLY A 42 -8.73 -8.77 -8.40
CA GLY A 42 -8.65 -10.12 -8.96
C GLY A 42 -8.37 -10.15 -10.47
N THR A 43 -8.67 -9.06 -11.18
CA THR A 43 -8.37 -8.93 -12.62
C THR A 43 -6.94 -8.47 -12.90
N LEU A 44 -6.30 -7.85 -11.91
CA LEU A 44 -4.90 -7.43 -11.99
C LEU A 44 -3.97 -8.61 -11.68
N THR A 45 -2.81 -8.63 -12.33
CA THR A 45 -1.81 -9.66 -12.00
C THR A 45 -1.35 -9.50 -10.55
N SER A 46 -1.10 -10.61 -9.86
CA SER A 46 -0.56 -10.58 -8.49
C SER A 46 0.72 -9.75 -8.37
N ARG A 47 1.52 -9.73 -9.45
CA ARG A 47 2.73 -8.93 -9.58
C ARG A 47 2.41 -7.43 -9.56
N GLN A 48 1.41 -6.96 -10.31
CA GLN A 48 1.01 -5.54 -10.32
C GLN A 48 0.50 -5.08 -8.95
N ASN A 49 -0.39 -5.85 -8.33
CA ASN A 49 -0.88 -5.56 -6.98
C ASN A 49 0.27 -5.51 -5.97
N GLY A 50 1.21 -6.46 -6.06
CA GLY A 50 2.41 -6.51 -5.24
C GLY A 50 3.33 -5.31 -5.43
N TYR A 51 3.53 -4.85 -6.67
CA TYR A 51 4.33 -3.66 -6.96
C TYR A 51 3.76 -2.40 -6.31
N VAL A 52 2.43 -2.18 -6.39
CA VAL A 52 1.80 -1.01 -5.74
C VAL A 52 2.07 -1.02 -4.23
N GLY A 53 1.85 -2.17 -3.57
CA GLY A 53 2.12 -2.30 -2.14
C GLY A 53 3.60 -2.12 -1.78
N GLY A 54 4.51 -2.69 -2.57
CA GLY A 54 5.96 -2.57 -2.38
C GLY A 54 6.45 -1.13 -2.53
N TYR A 55 5.97 -0.40 -3.54
CA TYR A 55 6.29 1.03 -3.71
C TYR A 55 5.74 1.88 -2.57
N MET A 56 4.55 1.55 -2.05
CA MET A 56 3.97 2.23 -0.88
C MET A 56 4.86 2.07 0.35
N THR A 57 5.31 0.85 0.65
CA THR A 57 6.25 0.61 1.76
C THR A 57 7.58 1.32 1.52
N LYS A 58 8.13 1.29 0.30
CA LYS A 58 9.38 1.97 -0.03
C LYS A 58 9.30 3.47 0.26
N ARG A 59 8.24 4.15 -0.20
CA ARG A 59 8.02 5.58 0.08
C ARG A 59 7.87 5.89 1.56
N LEU A 60 7.11 5.07 2.29
CA LEU A 60 6.95 5.25 3.74
C LEU A 60 8.31 5.20 4.45
N VAL A 61 9.16 4.24 4.08
CA VAL A 61 10.52 4.13 4.63
C VAL A 61 11.38 5.32 4.22
N GLU A 62 11.35 5.75 2.97
CA GLU A 62 12.10 6.93 2.49
C GLU A 62 11.69 8.20 3.23
N MET A 63 10.38 8.42 3.45
CA MET A 63 9.88 9.57 4.22
C MET A 63 10.34 9.51 5.68
N ALA A 64 10.26 8.33 6.30
CA ALA A 64 10.74 8.13 7.66
C ALA A 64 12.26 8.38 7.76
N GLN A 65 13.05 7.88 6.81
CA GLN A 65 14.49 8.13 6.72
C GLN A 65 14.80 9.62 6.59
N ARG A 66 14.08 10.36 5.75
CA ARG A 66 14.25 11.82 5.62
C ARG A 66 13.91 12.56 6.91
N GLN A 67 12.83 12.17 7.58
CA GLN A 67 12.43 12.75 8.86
C GLN A 67 13.46 12.47 9.97
N MET A 68 14.03 11.26 9.99
CA MET A 68 15.05 10.87 10.96
C MET A 68 16.44 11.45 10.65
N SER A 69 16.75 11.63 9.37
CA SER A 69 17.99 12.23 8.87
C SER A 69 18.00 13.76 8.98
N GLY A 70 16.87 14.38 9.33
CA GLY A 70 16.76 15.83 9.59
C GLY A 70 17.31 16.26 10.96
N ARG A 71 18.36 15.59 11.43
CA ARG A 71 19.27 16.07 12.47
C ARG A 71 20.54 16.58 11.83
#